data_AF-A0A9D2SA80-F1
#
_entry.id   AF-A0A9D2SA80-F1
#
_cell.length_a   1.000
_cell.length_b   1.000
_cell.length_c   1.000
_cell.angle_alpha   90.00
_cell.angle_beta   90.00
_cell.angle_gamma   90.00
#
_symmetry.space_group_name_H-M   'P 1'
#
loop_
_entity.id
_entity.type
_entity.pdbx_description
1 polymer ?
#
loop_
_entity_poly.entity_id
_entity_poly.type
_entity_poly.pdbx_seq_one_letter_code
_entity_poly.pdbx_strand_id
1 'polypeptide(L)'
;MAFSFELKLAISSELYGAISAGPEQLLLICQLHLETESFEKLIRTLYDKKLMLADKSLTYTVIESIIKETGGSFKANSNQTSLEEDASIISKISFAVSSSLKGNPRQAKRFLNTFFVRKNLASLYFGAEIDLSVMAKLLALETIDIKAFRKLYEWNSEFDGEIKQLKEVETCINNDKELNENYKLWKNPRVIRWVKSEPKNLFKMDLSKYFYLSRESLSSTENVSASFNEAERKMLAAIQNCLQGQEDARLEELMDMEPESQHKICDAVLVHFKSDTINLSMISRVYKEYPDYQSDIIDALKAKPSSFFGPASIPHITRMYSANATQISNLLDDLEKSQKISQAIKSQITGGNFAVKAVDRR
;
A
#
# COMPACT_ATOMS: atom_id res chain seq x y z
N MET A 1 -21.56 16.52 -14.88
CA MET A 1 -21.28 15.70 -13.67
C MET A 1 -20.62 14.35 -14.04
N ALA A 2 -21.06 13.66 -15.11
CA ALA A 2 -20.37 12.48 -15.66
C ALA A 2 -18.97 12.78 -16.26
N PHE A 3 -18.82 13.92 -16.95
CA PHE A 3 -17.56 14.35 -17.57
C PHE A 3 -16.39 14.61 -16.57
N SER A 4 -16.70 14.90 -15.31
CA SER A 4 -15.71 15.13 -14.23
C SER A 4 -15.19 13.80 -13.64
N PHE A 5 -15.97 12.73 -13.76
CA PHE A 5 -15.60 11.40 -13.29
C PHE A 5 -14.80 10.65 -14.37
N GLU A 6 -15.20 10.81 -15.65
CA GLU A 6 -14.44 10.28 -16.80
C GLU A 6 -13.09 11.00 -16.99
N LEU A 7 -12.96 12.32 -16.75
CA LEU A 7 -11.64 12.98 -16.74
C LEU A 7 -10.75 12.50 -15.57
N LYS A 8 -11.33 12.22 -14.41
CA LYS A 8 -10.61 11.64 -13.25
C LYS A 8 -10.09 10.23 -13.52
N LEU A 9 -10.76 9.45 -14.38
CA LEU A 9 -10.40 8.09 -14.77
C LEU A 9 -9.54 8.01 -16.04
N ALA A 10 -9.73 8.94 -16.99
CA ALA A 10 -8.96 9.02 -18.23
C ALA A 10 -7.53 9.55 -17.97
N ILE A 11 -7.40 10.57 -17.11
CA ILE A 11 -6.09 11.05 -16.65
C ILE A 11 -5.40 9.97 -15.77
N SER A 12 -6.16 9.05 -15.15
CA SER A 12 -5.60 8.01 -14.28
C SER A 12 -5.09 6.75 -14.98
N SER A 13 -5.42 6.51 -16.25
CA SER A 13 -5.10 5.24 -16.93
C SER A 13 -4.09 5.39 -18.07
N GLU A 14 -4.16 6.43 -18.88
CA GLU A 14 -3.25 6.61 -20.03
C GLU A 14 -1.97 7.41 -19.70
N LEU A 15 -2.02 8.34 -18.74
CA LEU A 15 -0.85 9.11 -18.31
C LEU A 15 0.09 8.33 -17.36
N TYR A 16 -0.45 7.36 -16.63
CA TYR A 16 0.28 6.62 -15.59
C TYR A 16 1.04 5.38 -16.10
N GLY A 17 0.85 5.01 -17.37
CA GLY A 17 1.52 3.86 -17.98
C GLY A 17 2.97 4.09 -18.40
N ALA A 18 3.46 5.34 -18.42
CA ALA A 18 4.69 5.68 -19.14
C ALA A 18 5.75 6.47 -18.35
N ILE A 19 5.59 6.75 -17.06
CA ILE A 19 6.38 7.82 -16.41
C ILE A 19 7.15 7.31 -15.18
N SER A 20 8.43 7.69 -15.10
CA SER A 20 9.33 7.33 -13.99
C SER A 20 8.92 8.01 -12.67
N ALA A 21 9.39 7.52 -11.52
CA ALA A 21 8.86 7.83 -10.17
C ALA A 21 9.00 9.29 -9.65
N GLY A 22 9.41 10.26 -10.48
CA GLY A 22 9.66 11.67 -10.07
C GLY A 22 8.54 12.67 -10.41
N PRO A 23 8.07 12.76 -11.67
CA PRO A 23 7.07 13.74 -12.11
C PRO A 23 5.70 13.61 -11.45
N GLU A 24 5.26 12.38 -11.17
CA GLU A 24 3.90 12.09 -10.65
C GLU A 24 3.66 12.72 -9.27
N GLN A 25 4.70 12.73 -8.44
CA GLN A 25 4.61 13.23 -7.06
C GLN A 25 4.43 14.74 -7.04
N LEU A 26 5.14 15.46 -7.92
CA LEU A 26 5.01 16.91 -8.06
C LEU A 26 3.62 17.32 -8.57
N LEU A 27 3.07 16.57 -9.53
CA LEU A 27 1.72 16.84 -10.05
C LEU A 27 0.65 16.63 -8.98
N LEU A 28 0.82 15.64 -8.11
CA LEU A 28 -0.11 15.42 -7.01
C LEU A 28 -0.08 16.56 -5.98
N ILE A 29 1.10 17.13 -5.71
CA ILE A 29 1.23 18.33 -4.88
C ILE A 29 0.53 19.52 -5.55
N CYS A 30 0.74 19.72 -6.86
CA CYS A 30 0.04 20.77 -7.59
C CYS A 30 -1.49 20.61 -7.48
N GLN A 31 -2.00 19.38 -7.54
CA GLN A 31 -3.42 19.10 -7.33
C GLN A 31 -3.91 19.44 -5.91
N LEU A 32 -3.04 19.31 -4.90
CA LEU A 32 -3.36 19.67 -3.52
C LEU A 32 -3.47 21.17 -3.32
N HIS A 33 -2.61 21.97 -4.00
CA HIS A 33 -2.53 23.42 -3.80
C HIS A 33 -3.34 24.26 -4.80
N LEU A 34 -3.45 23.84 -6.05
CA LEU A 34 -4.10 24.61 -7.12
C LEU A 34 -5.61 24.39 -7.13
N GLU A 35 -6.35 25.42 -7.51
CA GLU A 35 -7.77 25.25 -7.85
C GLU A 35 -7.92 24.34 -9.08
N THR A 36 -9.08 23.68 -9.19
CA THR A 36 -9.35 22.69 -10.24
C THR A 36 -9.08 23.25 -11.64
N GLU A 37 -9.53 24.47 -11.92
CA GLU A 37 -9.33 25.11 -13.24
C GLU A 37 -7.85 25.36 -13.55
N SER A 38 -7.09 25.82 -12.56
CA SER A 38 -5.66 26.09 -12.67
C SER A 38 -4.84 24.81 -12.84
N PHE A 39 -5.23 23.74 -12.14
CA PHE A 39 -4.63 22.43 -12.30
C PHE A 39 -4.91 21.83 -13.70
N GLU A 40 -6.13 21.98 -14.21
CA GLU A 40 -6.45 21.53 -15.58
C GLU A 40 -5.64 22.28 -16.64
N LYS A 41 -5.46 23.60 -16.48
CA LYS A 41 -4.61 24.42 -17.36
C LYS A 41 -3.15 23.96 -17.34
N LEU A 42 -2.61 23.66 -16.16
CA LEU A 42 -1.27 23.09 -16.01
C LEU A 42 -1.13 21.77 -16.79
N ILE A 43 -2.07 20.82 -16.62
CA ILE A 43 -2.02 19.52 -17.30
C ILE A 43 -2.11 19.67 -18.82
N ARG A 44 -3.03 20.51 -19.32
CA ARG A 44 -3.13 20.80 -20.77
C ARG A 44 -1.83 21.35 -21.33
N THR A 45 -1.24 22.32 -20.63
CA THR A 45 0.01 22.96 -21.06
C THR A 45 1.20 21.99 -21.07
N LEU A 46 1.27 21.09 -20.08
CA LEU A 46 2.27 20.02 -20.02
C LEU A 46 2.13 19.03 -21.18
N TYR A 47 0.90 18.71 -21.55
CA TYR A 47 0.59 17.83 -22.67
C TYR A 47 0.93 18.49 -24.02
N ASP A 48 0.50 19.73 -24.23
CA ASP A 48 0.75 20.51 -25.45
C ASP A 48 2.24 20.73 -25.69
N LYS A 49 3.01 21.01 -24.63
CA LYS A 49 4.47 21.15 -24.69
C LYS A 49 5.21 19.80 -24.78
N LYS A 50 4.49 18.67 -24.81
CA LYS A 50 5.02 17.29 -24.81
C LYS A 50 6.00 17.00 -23.67
N LEU A 51 5.87 17.72 -22.55
CA LEU A 51 6.78 17.62 -21.41
C LEU A 51 6.54 16.35 -20.58
N MET A 52 5.38 15.71 -20.75
CA MET A 52 5.07 14.40 -20.14
C MET A 52 5.68 13.22 -20.89
N LEU A 53 6.08 13.40 -22.15
CA LEU A 53 6.60 12.37 -23.05
C LEU A 53 8.11 12.49 -23.31
N ALA A 54 8.71 13.59 -22.84
CA ALA A 54 10.13 13.82 -22.96
C ALA A 54 10.89 13.01 -21.90
N ASP A 55 12.04 12.43 -22.27
CA ASP A 55 12.99 11.76 -21.37
C ASP A 55 13.64 12.72 -20.34
N LYS A 56 13.16 13.98 -20.29
CA LYS A 56 13.57 15.00 -19.32
C LYS A 56 12.69 14.90 -18.08
N SER A 57 13.34 14.70 -16.93
CA SER A 57 12.70 14.78 -15.61
C SER A 57 11.93 16.10 -15.46
N LEU A 58 10.62 16.02 -15.22
CA LEU A 58 9.78 17.17 -14.90
C LEU A 58 10.21 17.72 -13.54
N THR A 59 10.91 18.85 -13.53
CA THR A 59 11.36 19.51 -12.31
C THR A 59 10.31 20.50 -11.80
N TYR A 60 10.36 20.82 -10.50
CA TYR A 60 9.51 21.85 -9.92
C TYR A 60 9.67 23.21 -10.63
N THR A 61 10.89 23.57 -11.03
CA THR A 61 11.17 24.82 -11.77
C THR A 61 10.40 24.93 -13.08
N VAL A 62 10.22 23.81 -13.80
CA VAL A 62 9.42 23.77 -15.03
C VAL A 62 7.95 23.95 -14.69
N ILE A 63 7.44 23.25 -13.67
CA ILE A 63 6.05 23.37 -13.25
C ILE A 63 5.73 24.79 -12.78
N GLU A 64 6.60 25.39 -11.96
CA GLU A 64 6.47 26.76 -11.49
C GLU A 64 6.38 27.76 -12.65
N SER A 65 7.23 27.60 -13.67
CA SER A 65 7.20 28.48 -14.85
C SER A 65 5.85 28.42 -15.58
N ILE A 66 5.26 27.22 -15.69
CA ILE A 66 3.97 27.00 -16.33
C ILE A 66 2.82 27.55 -15.47
N ILE A 67 2.88 27.39 -14.15
CA ILE A 67 1.89 27.96 -13.23
C ILE A 67 1.87 29.48 -13.34
N LYS A 68 3.05 30.12 -13.42
CA LYS A 68 3.17 31.58 -13.61
C LYS A 68 2.66 32.03 -14.97
N GLU A 69 2.97 31.29 -16.04
CA GLU A 69 2.51 31.57 -17.42
C GLU A 69 0.98 31.48 -17.55
N THR A 70 0.36 30.52 -16.86
CA THR A 70 -1.09 30.24 -16.94
C THR A 70 -1.95 31.07 -15.98
N GLY A 71 -1.33 31.92 -15.15
CA GLY A 71 -2.03 32.74 -14.16
C GLY A 71 -2.66 31.90 -13.03
N GLY A 72 -1.93 30.90 -12.55
CA GLY A 72 -2.43 29.91 -11.59
C GLY A 72 -3.05 30.50 -10.32
N SER A 73 -4.25 30.02 -9.99
CA SER A 73 -4.96 30.28 -8.74
C SER A 73 -4.78 29.14 -7.73
N PHE A 74 -4.71 29.50 -6.45
CA PHE A 74 -4.50 28.60 -5.32
C PHE A 74 -5.77 28.44 -4.50
N LYS A 75 -5.93 27.28 -3.85
CA LYS A 75 -6.99 27.06 -2.87
C LYS A 75 -6.82 28.00 -1.67
N ALA A 76 -7.90 28.24 -0.93
CA ALA A 76 -7.98 29.23 0.15
C ALA A 76 -6.87 29.17 1.23
N ASN A 77 -6.28 27.99 1.48
CA ASN A 77 -5.22 27.79 2.48
C ASN A 77 -3.85 27.46 1.86
N SER A 78 -3.66 27.77 0.57
CA SER A 78 -2.46 27.46 -0.19
C SER A 78 -1.96 28.71 -0.90
N ASN A 79 -0.64 28.78 -1.11
CA ASN A 79 0.00 29.81 -1.91
C ASN A 79 1.25 29.25 -2.61
N GLN A 80 1.92 30.09 -3.39
CA GLN A 80 3.14 29.72 -4.11
C GLN A 80 4.24 29.23 -3.16
N THR A 81 4.40 29.87 -2.00
CA THR A 81 5.42 29.50 -1.00
C THR A 81 5.14 28.14 -0.39
N SER A 82 3.90 27.85 0.00
CA SER A 82 3.52 26.53 0.54
C SER A 82 3.67 25.42 -0.50
N LEU A 83 3.37 25.72 -1.77
CA LEU A 83 3.60 24.79 -2.88
C LEU A 83 5.09 24.49 -3.04
N GLU A 84 5.96 25.50 -2.99
CA GLU A 84 7.42 25.35 -3.11
C GLU A 84 8.00 24.55 -1.94
N GLU A 85 7.56 24.84 -0.71
CA GLU A 85 7.97 24.09 0.48
C GLU A 85 7.60 22.61 0.36
N ASP A 86 6.35 22.32 -0.03
CA ASP A 86 5.87 20.95 -0.22
C ASP A 86 6.59 20.25 -1.37
N ALA A 87 6.80 20.92 -2.50
CA ALA A 87 7.57 20.38 -3.61
C ALA A 87 9.03 20.07 -3.20
N SER A 88 9.65 20.95 -2.42
CA SER A 88 11.00 20.76 -1.87
C SER A 88 11.05 19.55 -0.93
N ILE A 89 10.08 19.43 -0.02
CA ILE A 89 9.95 18.28 0.88
C ILE A 89 9.77 16.99 0.09
N ILE A 90 8.86 16.97 -0.88
CA ILE A 90 8.62 15.79 -1.72
C ILE A 90 9.87 15.41 -2.52
N SER A 91 10.60 16.38 -3.07
CA SER A 91 11.86 16.11 -3.77
C SER A 91 12.89 15.42 -2.87
N LYS A 92 13.02 15.88 -1.61
CA LYS A 92 13.94 15.32 -0.60
C LYS A 92 13.58 13.89 -0.22
N ILE A 93 12.28 13.60 -0.13
CA ILE A 93 11.82 12.26 0.26
C ILE A 93 11.67 11.33 -0.93
N SER A 94 11.59 11.86 -2.17
CA SER A 94 11.36 11.08 -3.39
C SER A 94 12.35 9.92 -3.52
N PHE A 95 13.60 10.08 -3.10
CA PHE A 95 14.58 8.99 -3.10
C PHE A 95 14.21 7.87 -2.12
N ALA A 96 13.82 8.20 -0.89
CA ALA A 96 13.41 7.24 0.13
C ALA A 96 12.14 6.46 -0.29
N VAL A 97 11.19 7.14 -0.94
CA VAL A 97 9.92 6.54 -1.37
C VAL A 97 9.96 5.98 -2.79
N SER A 98 10.91 6.36 -3.64
CA SER A 98 11.00 5.89 -5.04
C SER A 98 11.12 4.37 -5.12
N SER A 99 11.72 3.74 -4.11
CA SER A 99 11.88 2.29 -4.04
C SER A 99 10.59 1.56 -3.67
N SER A 100 9.67 2.22 -2.95
CA SER A 100 8.38 1.69 -2.50
C SER A 100 7.21 2.11 -3.38
N LEU A 101 7.29 3.26 -4.06
CA LEU A 101 6.23 3.83 -4.90
C LEU A 101 6.37 3.51 -6.40
N LYS A 102 7.43 2.82 -6.82
CA LYS A 102 7.71 2.59 -8.25
C LYS A 102 6.59 1.76 -8.90
N GLY A 103 5.84 2.38 -9.80
CA GLY A 103 4.83 1.74 -10.65
C GLY A 103 3.46 1.52 -10.00
N ASN A 104 3.17 2.14 -8.84
CA ASN A 104 1.83 2.10 -8.23
C ASN A 104 1.31 3.50 -7.87
N PRO A 105 0.58 4.15 -8.80
CA PRO A 105 0.01 5.49 -8.62
C PRO A 105 -0.87 5.66 -7.38
N ARG A 106 -1.62 4.60 -7.02
CA ARG A 106 -2.48 4.61 -5.83
C ARG A 106 -1.66 4.60 -4.55
N GLN A 107 -0.58 3.81 -4.50
CA GLN A 107 0.33 3.82 -3.35
C GLN A 107 1.02 5.16 -3.21
N ALA A 108 1.43 5.80 -4.32
CA ALA A 108 2.01 7.14 -4.28
C ALA A 108 1.04 8.17 -3.71
N LYS A 109 -0.22 8.15 -4.17
CA LYS A 109 -1.27 9.02 -3.62
C LYS A 109 -1.58 8.75 -2.15
N ARG A 110 -1.70 7.48 -1.74
CA ARG A 110 -1.95 7.10 -0.34
C ARG A 110 -0.80 7.56 0.55
N PHE A 111 0.45 7.31 0.14
CA PHE A 111 1.63 7.78 0.84
C PHE A 111 1.61 9.30 1.02
N LEU A 112 1.38 10.05 -0.06
CA LEU A 112 1.36 11.52 -0.01
C LEU A 112 0.25 12.05 0.89
N ASN A 113 -0.97 11.49 0.80
CA ASN A 113 -2.07 11.85 1.68
C ASN A 113 -1.73 11.59 3.16
N THR A 114 -1.23 10.40 3.49
CA THR A 114 -0.83 10.06 4.87
C THR A 114 0.29 10.96 5.35
N PHE A 115 1.26 11.27 4.49
CA PHE A 115 2.36 12.18 4.81
C PHE A 115 1.85 13.58 5.15
N PHE A 116 0.95 14.16 4.35
CA PHE A 116 0.40 15.50 4.62
C PHE A 116 -0.45 15.56 5.89
N VAL A 117 -1.27 14.53 6.13
CA VAL A 117 -2.03 14.43 7.39
C VAL A 117 -1.09 14.41 8.59
N ARG A 118 -0.04 13.60 8.55
CA ARG A 118 0.94 13.51 9.65
C ARG A 118 1.83 14.75 9.76
N LYS A 119 2.15 15.42 8.65
CA LYS A 119 2.85 16.73 8.64
C LYS A 119 2.01 17.78 9.36
N ASN A 120 0.73 17.88 9.04
CA ASN A 120 -0.17 18.82 9.71
C ASN A 120 -0.30 18.49 11.19
N LEU A 121 -0.42 17.21 11.55
CA LEU A 121 -0.47 16.77 12.95
C LEU A 121 0.85 17.09 13.68
N ALA A 122 1.99 16.84 13.06
CA ALA A 122 3.31 17.20 13.59
C ALA A 122 3.42 18.70 13.87
N SER A 123 2.93 19.54 12.96
CA SER A 123 2.94 21.00 13.16
C SER A 123 2.14 21.45 14.38
N LEU A 124 1.06 20.73 14.73
CA LEU A 124 0.22 21.02 15.89
C LEU A 124 0.83 20.54 17.21
N TYR A 125 1.44 19.35 17.22
CA TYR A 125 1.91 18.71 18.47
C TYR A 125 3.38 18.95 18.79
N PHE A 126 4.23 19.13 17.76
CA PHE A 126 5.69 19.16 17.92
C PHE A 126 6.36 20.33 17.16
N GLY A 127 5.63 21.06 16.33
CA GLY A 127 6.14 22.21 15.58
C GLY A 127 7.38 21.87 14.74
N ALA A 128 8.46 22.64 14.92
CA ALA A 128 9.71 22.50 14.18
C ALA A 128 10.64 21.39 14.69
N GLU A 129 10.26 20.65 15.74
CA GLU A 129 11.09 19.56 16.30
C GLU A 129 11.08 18.27 15.45
N ILE A 130 10.27 18.23 14.40
CA ILE A 130 10.09 17.05 13.55
C ILE A 130 10.82 17.23 12.24
N ASP A 131 11.77 16.33 11.96
CA ASP A 131 12.42 16.24 10.66
C ASP A 131 11.51 15.48 9.69
N LEU A 132 10.95 16.21 8.73
CA LEU A 132 10.06 15.66 7.71
C LEU A 132 10.72 14.55 6.87
N SER A 133 12.05 14.56 6.75
CA SER A 133 12.82 13.51 6.06
C SER A 133 12.79 12.20 6.83
N VAL A 134 12.93 12.26 8.15
CA VAL A 134 12.82 11.09 9.04
C VAL A 134 11.39 10.56 9.05
N MET A 135 10.39 11.45 9.14
CA MET A 135 8.98 11.06 9.06
C MET A 135 8.67 10.31 7.78
N ALA A 136 9.10 10.85 6.63
CA ALA A 136 8.86 10.21 5.34
C ALA A 136 9.57 8.87 5.20
N LYS A 137 10.81 8.75 5.69
CA LYS A 137 11.53 7.47 5.70
C LYS A 137 10.78 6.44 6.56
N LEU A 138 10.29 6.82 7.73
CA LEU A 138 9.49 5.91 8.58
C LEU A 138 8.17 5.51 7.94
N LEU A 139 7.46 6.46 7.33
CA LEU A 139 6.25 6.18 6.55
C LEU A 139 6.55 5.26 5.35
N ALA A 140 7.72 5.40 4.72
CA ALA A 140 8.13 4.51 3.64
C ALA A 140 8.29 3.08 4.16
N LEU A 141 8.92 2.87 5.32
CA LEU A 141 9.02 1.54 5.94
C LEU A 141 7.64 0.95 6.23
N GLU A 142 6.73 1.76 6.78
CA GLU A 142 5.34 1.36 7.04
C GLU A 142 4.63 0.88 5.76
N THR A 143 4.83 1.57 4.64
CA THR A 143 4.26 1.17 3.34
C THR A 143 4.93 -0.05 2.71
N ILE A 144 6.23 -0.27 2.97
CA ILE A 144 6.99 -1.40 2.44
C ILE A 144 6.66 -2.68 3.21
N ASP A 145 6.73 -2.61 4.53
CA ASP A 145 6.55 -3.74 5.43
C ASP A 145 6.16 -3.23 6.84
N ILE A 146 4.86 -3.30 7.14
CA ILE A 146 4.31 -2.89 8.43
C ILE A 146 4.89 -3.69 9.61
N LYS A 147 5.34 -4.94 9.40
CA LYS A 147 5.94 -5.74 10.47
C LYS A 147 7.35 -5.22 10.79
N ALA A 148 8.14 -4.86 9.78
CA ALA A 148 9.43 -4.23 9.99
C ALA A 148 9.29 -2.87 10.69
N PHE A 149 8.29 -2.08 10.32
CA PHE A 149 7.96 -0.82 10.99
C PHE A 149 7.62 -1.00 12.48
N ARG A 150 6.72 -1.94 12.79
CA ARG A 150 6.36 -2.25 14.19
C ARG A 150 7.55 -2.82 14.96
N LYS A 151 8.39 -3.63 14.33
CA LYS A 151 9.60 -4.14 14.97
C LYS A 151 10.59 -3.02 15.29
N LEU A 152 10.71 -2.02 14.42
CA LEU A 152 11.51 -0.83 14.70
C LEU A 152 10.92 0.00 15.84
N TYR A 153 9.59 0.10 15.96
CA TYR A 153 8.94 0.71 17.12
C TYR A 153 9.28 -0.01 18.43
N GLU A 154 9.21 -1.35 18.44
CA GLU A 154 9.65 -2.15 19.59
C GLU A 154 11.11 -1.87 19.95
N TRP A 155 12.01 -1.85 18.98
CA TRP A 155 13.43 -1.54 19.23
C TRP A 155 13.64 -0.12 19.77
N ASN A 156 12.86 0.86 19.30
CA ASN A 156 12.94 2.22 19.80
C ASN A 156 12.37 2.36 21.23
N SER A 157 11.52 1.44 21.70
CA SER A 157 11.03 1.49 23.09
C SER A 157 12.16 1.27 24.11
N GLU A 158 13.26 0.64 23.69
CA GLU A 158 14.49 0.42 24.46
C GLU A 158 15.56 1.48 24.16
N PHE A 159 15.19 2.63 23.58
CA PHE A 159 16.14 3.66 23.18
C PHE A 159 16.88 4.26 24.38
N ASP A 160 18.18 4.03 24.44
CA ASP A 160 19.11 4.59 25.44
C ASP A 160 20.30 5.23 24.70
N GLY A 161 20.00 6.27 23.92
CA GLY A 161 20.96 6.99 23.06
C GLY A 161 21.22 6.33 21.70
N GLU A 162 21.07 5.00 21.58
CA GLU A 162 21.08 4.31 20.28
C GLU A 162 20.16 3.09 20.20
N ILE A 163 19.58 2.86 19.00
CA ILE A 163 18.83 1.65 18.64
C ILE A 163 19.81 0.57 18.18
N LYS A 164 20.30 -0.24 19.12
CA LYS A 164 21.39 -1.23 18.91
C LYS A 164 21.10 -2.19 17.76
N GLN A 165 19.87 -2.70 17.68
CA GLN A 165 19.44 -3.66 16.66
C GLN A 165 19.44 -3.02 15.26
N LEU A 166 18.96 -1.78 15.14
CA LEU A 166 18.99 -1.07 13.86
C LEU A 166 20.43 -0.77 13.44
N LYS A 167 21.30 -0.36 14.37
CA LYS A 167 22.72 -0.11 14.10
C LYS A 167 23.42 -1.37 13.56
N GLU A 168 23.13 -2.54 14.13
CA GLU A 168 23.67 -3.82 13.65
C GLU A 168 23.20 -4.11 12.22
N VAL A 169 21.90 -3.97 11.96
CA VAL A 169 21.31 -4.17 10.63
C VAL A 169 21.92 -3.22 9.59
N GLU A 170 22.01 -1.92 9.89
CA GLU A 170 22.63 -0.92 9.01
C GLU A 170 24.10 -1.26 8.73
N THR A 171 24.85 -1.66 9.75
CA THR A 171 26.28 -2.00 9.62
C THR A 171 26.49 -3.25 8.77
N CYS A 172 25.67 -4.29 8.95
CA CYS A 172 25.77 -5.50 8.14
C CYS A 172 25.42 -5.23 6.67
N ILE A 173 24.32 -4.51 6.41
CA ILE A 173 23.87 -4.18 5.05
C ILE A 173 24.85 -3.26 4.32
N ASN A 174 25.47 -2.30 5.01
CA ASN A 174 26.43 -1.38 4.39
C ASN A 174 27.79 -2.00 4.11
N ASN A 175 28.15 -3.08 4.82
CA ASN A 175 29.39 -3.83 4.61
C ASN A 175 29.17 -5.12 3.79
N ASP A 176 28.01 -5.27 3.15
CA ASP A 176 27.60 -6.44 2.38
C ASP A 176 27.78 -7.79 3.11
N LYS A 177 27.54 -7.79 4.44
CA LYS A 177 27.56 -8.99 5.30
C LYS A 177 26.17 -9.62 5.37
N GLU A 178 26.12 -10.95 5.52
CA GLU A 178 24.86 -11.65 5.74
C GLU A 178 24.22 -11.26 7.08
N LEU A 179 22.92 -10.98 7.04
CA LEU A 179 22.11 -10.77 8.25
C LEU A 179 21.81 -12.10 8.93
N ASN A 180 21.94 -12.11 10.26
CA ASN A 180 21.52 -13.23 11.11
C ASN A 180 20.04 -13.61 10.86
N GLU A 181 19.71 -14.87 11.09
CA GLU A 181 18.34 -15.41 11.11
C GLU A 181 17.38 -14.64 12.03
N ASN A 182 17.88 -13.93 13.04
CA ASN A 182 17.05 -13.08 13.90
C ASN A 182 16.49 -11.83 13.20
N TYR A 183 17.02 -11.47 12.03
CA TYR A 183 16.63 -10.26 11.28
C TYR A 183 15.88 -10.57 9.96
N LYS A 184 15.04 -11.62 9.94
CA LYS A 184 14.32 -12.06 8.71
C LYS A 184 13.58 -10.95 7.97
N LEU A 185 12.90 -10.05 8.71
CA LEU A 185 12.15 -8.92 8.15
C LEU A 185 13.06 -7.96 7.35
N TRP A 186 14.32 -7.85 7.76
CA TRP A 186 15.32 -6.96 7.16
C TRP A 186 16.06 -7.59 5.98
N LYS A 187 15.82 -8.88 5.68
CA LYS A 187 16.35 -9.56 4.48
C LYS A 187 15.53 -9.23 3.22
N ASN A 188 14.37 -8.61 3.34
CA ASN A 188 13.54 -8.20 2.20
C ASN A 188 14.29 -7.16 1.34
N PRO A 189 14.47 -7.36 0.02
CA PRO A 189 15.19 -6.43 -0.85
C PRO A 189 14.69 -4.98 -0.81
N ARG A 190 13.38 -4.77 -0.60
CA ARG A 190 12.80 -3.42 -0.45
C ARG A 190 13.21 -2.77 0.87
N VAL A 191 13.23 -3.55 1.96
CA VAL A 191 13.68 -3.09 3.29
C VAL A 191 15.19 -2.83 3.29
N ILE A 192 15.99 -3.63 2.58
CA ILE A 192 17.43 -3.37 2.39
C ILE A 192 17.67 -2.03 1.69
N ARG A 193 16.88 -1.72 0.64
CA ARG A 193 16.96 -0.41 -0.03
C ARG A 193 16.57 0.73 0.90
N TRP A 194 15.54 0.53 1.73
CA TRP A 194 15.15 1.48 2.77
C TRP A 194 16.28 1.73 3.77
N VAL A 195 16.97 0.68 4.21
CA VAL A 195 18.14 0.82 5.10
C VAL A 195 19.22 1.70 4.46
N LYS A 196 19.51 1.48 3.17
CA LYS A 196 20.52 2.24 2.41
C LYS A 196 20.09 3.67 2.05
N SER A 197 18.83 4.05 2.24
CA SER A 197 18.33 5.38 1.86
C SER A 197 18.69 6.46 2.89
N GLU A 198 18.67 7.73 2.48
CA GLU A 198 18.74 8.86 3.42
C GLU A 198 17.38 9.08 4.14
N PRO A 199 17.36 9.68 5.35
CA PRO A 199 18.53 10.04 6.17
C PRO A 199 19.24 8.80 6.73
N LYS A 200 20.57 8.84 6.85
CA LYS A 200 21.38 7.78 7.49
C LYS A 200 21.44 7.92 9.01
N ASN A 201 21.82 6.83 9.69
CA ASN A 201 22.02 6.78 11.15
C ASN A 201 20.75 7.04 11.97
N LEU A 202 19.59 6.53 11.53
CA LEU A 202 18.34 6.63 12.30
C LEU A 202 18.50 6.03 13.70
N PHE A 203 19.39 5.04 13.84
CA PHE A 203 19.70 4.42 15.11
C PHE A 203 20.22 5.38 16.19
N LYS A 204 20.69 6.59 15.86
CA LYS A 204 21.14 7.60 16.85
C LYS A 204 20.03 8.56 17.29
N MET A 205 18.85 8.46 16.70
CA MET A 205 17.76 9.41 16.92
C MET A 205 16.68 8.75 17.76
N ASP A 206 16.12 9.49 18.71
CA ASP A 206 14.88 9.05 19.39
C ASP A 206 13.70 9.21 18.42
N LEU A 207 13.13 8.07 17.99
CA LEU A 207 12.04 8.05 17.03
C LEU A 207 10.65 8.15 17.69
N SER A 208 10.57 8.29 19.01
CA SER A 208 9.31 8.24 19.78
C SER A 208 8.26 9.24 19.27
N LYS A 209 8.69 10.45 18.91
CA LYS A 209 7.79 11.49 18.37
C LYS A 209 7.21 11.10 17.01
N TYR A 210 7.97 10.44 16.15
CA TYR A 210 7.49 9.98 14.84
C TYR A 210 6.53 8.79 14.98
N PHE A 211 6.80 7.91 15.92
CA PHE A 211 5.90 6.81 16.27
C PHE A 211 4.61 7.31 16.91
N TYR A 212 4.64 8.41 17.69
CA TYR A 212 3.43 9.09 18.17
C TYR A 212 2.50 9.50 17.01
N LEU A 213 3.08 10.07 15.93
CA LEU A 213 2.33 10.47 14.73
C LEU A 213 1.77 9.28 13.93
N SER A 214 2.22 8.06 14.25
CA SER A 214 1.90 6.83 13.53
C SER A 214 1.18 5.81 14.44
N ARG A 215 0.62 6.27 15.57
CA ARG A 215 -0.02 5.44 16.60
C ARG A 215 -1.11 4.51 16.07
N GLU A 216 -1.87 4.96 15.08
CA GLU A 216 -2.89 4.15 14.43
C GLU A 216 -2.29 2.88 13.81
N SER A 217 -1.15 3.02 13.12
CA SER A 217 -0.42 1.93 12.47
C SER A 217 0.32 1.01 13.45
N LEU A 218 0.64 1.54 14.64
CA LEU A 218 1.30 0.83 15.74
C LEU A 218 0.33 0.07 16.65
N SER A 219 -0.97 0.34 16.54
CA SER A 219 -1.96 -0.53 17.15
C SER A 219 -1.73 -1.95 16.62
N SER A 220 -1.44 -2.87 17.54
CA SER A 220 -1.09 -4.26 17.23
C SER A 220 -2.17 -4.88 16.34
N THR A 221 -1.82 -5.91 15.56
CA THR A 221 -2.79 -6.61 14.70
C THR A 221 -3.95 -7.25 15.47
N GLU A 222 -3.87 -7.34 16.80
CA GLU A 222 -4.97 -7.71 17.70
C GLU A 222 -6.00 -6.57 17.91
N ASN A 223 -5.67 -5.35 17.49
CA ASN A 223 -6.46 -4.13 17.63
C ASN A 223 -7.02 -3.58 16.29
N VAL A 224 -6.99 -4.34 15.19
CA VAL A 224 -7.73 -3.92 13.99
C VAL A 224 -9.22 -3.72 14.34
N SER A 225 -9.76 -4.55 15.23
CA SER A 225 -11.11 -4.42 15.81
C SER A 225 -11.29 -3.28 16.83
N ALA A 226 -10.22 -2.72 17.39
CA ALA A 226 -10.31 -1.64 18.38
C ALA A 226 -10.59 -0.28 17.74
N SER A 227 -10.03 -0.04 16.54
CA SER A 227 -10.36 1.12 15.70
C SER A 227 -11.76 1.06 15.09
N PHE A 228 -12.38 -0.13 15.07
CA PHE A 228 -13.67 -0.33 14.44
C PHE A 228 -14.80 0.36 15.21
N ASN A 229 -15.69 1.01 14.46
CA ASN A 229 -16.99 1.39 14.97
C ASN A 229 -17.87 0.14 15.19
N GLU A 230 -19.05 0.33 15.78
CA GLU A 230 -19.93 -0.80 16.12
C GLU A 230 -20.34 -1.64 14.89
N ALA A 231 -20.59 -0.97 13.74
CA ALA A 231 -20.98 -1.64 12.51
C ALA A 231 -19.83 -2.49 11.93
N GLU A 232 -18.61 -1.96 11.92
CA GLU A 232 -17.42 -2.66 11.46
C GLU A 232 -17.09 -3.88 12.35
N ARG A 233 -17.25 -3.76 13.68
CA ARG A 233 -17.08 -4.90 14.60
C ARG A 233 -18.12 -5.98 14.35
N LYS A 234 -19.38 -5.59 14.19
CA LYS A 234 -20.47 -6.52 13.86
C LYS A 234 -20.20 -7.25 12.55
N MET A 235 -19.71 -6.52 11.54
CA MET A 235 -19.42 -7.11 10.24
C MET A 235 -18.26 -8.10 10.29
N LEU A 236 -17.17 -7.74 10.97
CA LEU A 236 -16.04 -8.67 11.14
C LEU A 236 -16.46 -9.93 11.92
N ALA A 237 -17.25 -9.77 12.99
CA ALA A 237 -17.77 -10.90 13.75
C ALA A 237 -18.71 -11.78 12.90
N ALA A 238 -19.51 -11.18 12.01
CA ALA A 238 -20.39 -11.90 11.09
C ALA A 238 -19.59 -12.72 10.06
N ILE A 239 -18.44 -12.20 9.59
CA ILE A 239 -17.53 -12.91 8.70
C ILE A 239 -16.80 -14.05 9.45
N GLN A 240 -16.31 -13.81 10.66
CA GLN A 240 -15.61 -14.81 11.47
C GLN A 240 -16.51 -15.99 11.84
N ASN A 241 -17.77 -15.72 12.17
CA ASN A 241 -18.75 -16.74 12.54
C ASN A 241 -19.59 -17.21 11.34
N CYS A 242 -19.14 -16.93 10.12
CA CYS A 242 -19.87 -17.27 8.90
C CYS A 242 -19.97 -18.80 8.75
N LEU A 243 -21.19 -19.31 8.61
CA LEU A 243 -21.43 -20.72 8.29
C LEU A 243 -21.18 -20.98 6.79
N GLN A 244 -20.91 -22.24 6.45
CA GLN A 244 -20.74 -22.64 5.04
C GLN A 244 -22.01 -22.33 4.23
N GLY A 245 -21.84 -21.61 3.11
CA GLY A 245 -22.93 -21.15 2.25
C GLY A 245 -23.43 -19.74 2.55
N GLN A 246 -22.99 -19.10 3.64
CA GLN A 246 -23.31 -17.71 3.96
C GLN A 246 -22.28 -16.71 3.43
N GLU A 247 -21.15 -17.17 2.86
CA GLU A 247 -20.04 -16.28 2.53
C GLU A 247 -20.40 -15.25 1.47
N ASP A 248 -21.24 -15.61 0.51
CA ASP A 248 -21.66 -14.70 -0.57
C ASP A 248 -22.58 -13.59 -0.01
N ALA A 249 -23.49 -13.93 0.91
CA ALA A 249 -24.33 -12.94 1.60
C ALA A 249 -23.51 -12.00 2.50
N ARG A 250 -22.51 -12.53 3.22
CA ARG A 250 -21.58 -11.67 4.00
C ARG A 250 -20.75 -10.76 3.12
N LEU A 251 -20.42 -11.18 1.90
CA LEU A 251 -19.69 -10.33 0.98
C LEU A 251 -20.57 -9.21 0.43
N GLU A 252 -21.84 -9.49 0.11
CA GLU A 252 -22.81 -8.47 -0.29
C GLU A 252 -23.01 -7.43 0.84
N GLU A 253 -23.22 -7.89 2.09
CA GLU A 253 -23.30 -7.00 3.26
C GLU A 253 -22.05 -6.13 3.43
N LEU A 254 -20.86 -6.67 3.13
CA LEU A 254 -19.61 -5.91 3.19
C LEU A 254 -19.58 -4.83 2.10
N MET A 255 -20.01 -5.18 0.88
CA MET A 255 -20.02 -4.27 -0.28
C MET A 255 -21.00 -3.09 -0.10
N ASP A 256 -22.02 -3.25 0.75
CA ASP A 256 -22.96 -2.18 1.09
C ASP A 256 -22.41 -1.16 2.11
N MET A 257 -21.28 -1.45 2.76
CA MET A 257 -20.62 -0.53 3.70
C MET A 257 -19.87 0.60 2.98
N GLU A 258 -19.50 1.65 3.70
CA GLU A 258 -18.65 2.70 3.13
C GLU A 258 -17.26 2.16 2.72
N PRO A 259 -16.65 2.65 1.63
CA PRO A 259 -15.39 2.11 1.10
C PRO A 259 -14.24 2.04 2.12
N GLU A 260 -14.17 3.00 3.05
CA GLU A 260 -13.16 2.98 4.12
C GLU A 260 -13.36 1.79 5.07
N SER A 261 -14.60 1.53 5.48
CA SER A 261 -14.96 0.38 6.30
C SER A 261 -14.71 -0.95 5.59
N GLN A 262 -15.00 -1.02 4.28
CA GLN A 262 -14.70 -2.21 3.48
C GLN A 262 -13.21 -2.56 3.53
N HIS A 263 -12.35 -1.56 3.34
CA HIS A 263 -10.90 -1.75 3.40
C HIS A 263 -10.43 -2.18 4.79
N LYS A 264 -10.91 -1.52 5.84
CA LYS A 264 -10.60 -1.89 7.24
C LYS A 264 -10.95 -3.35 7.53
N ILE A 265 -12.13 -3.80 7.08
CA ILE A 265 -12.58 -5.17 7.29
C ILE A 265 -11.78 -6.15 6.43
N CYS A 266 -11.48 -5.83 5.17
CA CYS A 266 -10.65 -6.69 4.32
C CYS A 266 -9.23 -6.86 4.90
N ASP A 267 -8.63 -5.79 5.43
CA ASP A 267 -7.35 -5.83 6.15
C ASP A 267 -7.43 -6.80 7.34
N ALA A 268 -8.50 -6.71 8.15
CA ALA A 268 -8.73 -7.63 9.27
C ALA A 268 -8.93 -9.07 8.80
N VAL A 269 -9.74 -9.30 7.77
CA VAL A 269 -10.04 -10.62 7.21
C VAL A 269 -8.76 -11.30 6.72
N LEU A 270 -7.87 -10.56 6.06
CA LEU A 270 -6.57 -11.07 5.62
C LEU A 270 -5.67 -11.45 6.81
N VAL A 271 -5.68 -10.67 7.89
CA VAL A 271 -4.95 -11.00 9.13
C VAL A 271 -5.48 -12.31 9.71
N HIS A 272 -6.80 -12.44 9.81
CA HIS A 272 -7.46 -13.63 10.33
C HIS A 272 -7.26 -14.87 9.45
N PHE A 273 -7.12 -14.70 8.14
CA PHE A 273 -6.71 -15.77 7.24
C PHE A 273 -5.27 -16.23 7.48
N LYS A 274 -4.35 -15.28 7.71
CA LYS A 274 -2.95 -15.62 8.04
C LYS A 274 -2.85 -16.41 9.34
N SER A 275 -3.76 -16.18 10.31
CA SER A 275 -3.84 -16.92 11.58
C SER A 275 -4.78 -18.14 11.58
N ASP A 276 -5.27 -18.58 10.41
CA ASP A 276 -6.15 -19.75 10.27
C ASP A 276 -7.50 -19.65 10.99
N THR A 277 -7.97 -18.43 11.27
CA THR A 277 -9.28 -18.17 11.87
C THR A 277 -10.37 -17.84 10.84
N ILE A 278 -9.98 -17.57 9.59
CA ILE A 278 -10.90 -17.45 8.44
C ILE A 278 -10.48 -18.44 7.36
N ASN A 279 -11.47 -19.07 6.74
CA ASN A 279 -11.26 -20.11 5.75
C ASN A 279 -10.99 -19.56 4.33
N LEU A 280 -10.37 -20.39 3.50
CA LEU A 280 -10.11 -20.11 2.08
C LEU A 280 -11.40 -19.83 1.28
N SER A 281 -12.53 -20.36 1.75
CA SER A 281 -13.82 -20.12 1.12
C SER A 281 -14.19 -18.64 1.11
N MET A 282 -14.02 -17.92 2.23
CA MET A 282 -14.24 -16.47 2.31
C MET A 282 -13.16 -15.70 1.53
N ILE A 283 -11.89 -16.08 1.71
CA ILE A 283 -10.76 -15.36 1.11
C ILE A 283 -10.76 -15.42 -0.41
N SER A 284 -11.16 -16.55 -1.00
CA SER A 284 -11.29 -16.65 -2.46
C SER A 284 -12.36 -15.72 -3.05
N ARG A 285 -13.32 -15.28 -2.24
CA ARG A 285 -14.37 -14.34 -2.64
C ARG A 285 -13.90 -12.91 -2.47
N VAL A 286 -13.23 -12.60 -1.35
CA VAL A 286 -12.52 -11.33 -1.16
C VAL A 286 -11.52 -11.11 -2.30
N TYR A 287 -10.77 -12.13 -2.69
CA TYR A 287 -9.85 -12.07 -3.84
C TYR A 287 -10.54 -11.72 -5.17
N LYS A 288 -11.75 -12.24 -5.38
CA LYS A 288 -12.53 -12.03 -6.61
C LYS A 288 -13.11 -10.62 -6.66
N GLU A 289 -13.71 -10.15 -5.57
CA GLU A 289 -14.41 -8.85 -5.55
C GLU A 289 -13.49 -7.67 -5.22
N TYR A 290 -12.35 -7.90 -4.56
CA TYR A 290 -11.40 -6.85 -4.17
C TYR A 290 -10.01 -7.06 -4.81
N PRO A 291 -9.81 -6.57 -6.06
CA PRO A 291 -8.54 -6.70 -6.79
C PRO A 291 -7.31 -6.20 -6.02
N ASP A 292 -7.49 -5.20 -5.15
CA ASP A 292 -6.41 -4.59 -4.37
C ASP A 292 -5.76 -5.56 -3.39
N TYR A 293 -6.50 -6.56 -2.90
CA TYR A 293 -6.04 -7.54 -1.93
C TYR A 293 -5.42 -8.77 -2.57
N GLN A 294 -5.47 -8.88 -3.90
CA GLN A 294 -5.04 -10.09 -4.60
C GLN A 294 -3.58 -10.42 -4.31
N SER A 295 -2.67 -9.45 -4.38
CA SER A 295 -1.25 -9.69 -4.11
C SER A 295 -0.99 -10.14 -2.67
N ASP A 296 -1.63 -9.52 -1.70
CA ASP A 296 -1.46 -9.88 -0.28
C ASP A 296 -2.04 -11.26 0.05
N ILE A 297 -3.14 -11.64 -0.60
CA ILE A 297 -3.74 -12.97 -0.47
C ILE A 297 -2.83 -14.03 -1.10
N ILE A 298 -2.24 -13.75 -2.27
CA ILE A 298 -1.23 -14.62 -2.90
C ILE A 298 -0.04 -14.85 -1.96
N ASP A 299 0.49 -13.79 -1.36
CA ASP A 299 1.61 -13.88 -0.43
C ASP A 299 1.23 -14.67 0.83
N ALA A 300 0.00 -14.48 1.33
CA ALA A 300 -0.52 -15.28 2.44
C ALA A 300 -0.64 -16.77 2.09
N LEU A 301 -1.10 -17.10 0.87
CA LEU A 301 -1.17 -18.47 0.37
C LEU A 301 0.20 -19.11 0.21
N LYS A 302 1.17 -18.37 -0.34
CA LYS A 302 2.57 -18.85 -0.47
C LYS A 302 3.18 -19.24 0.87
N ALA A 303 2.77 -18.58 1.96
CA ALA A 303 3.23 -18.89 3.31
C ALA A 303 2.59 -20.15 3.93
N LYS A 304 1.45 -20.64 3.41
CA LYS A 304 0.76 -21.82 3.96
C LYS A 304 1.56 -23.13 3.77
N PRO A 305 1.44 -24.10 4.69
CA PRO A 305 2.08 -25.41 4.56
C PRO A 305 1.45 -26.25 3.43
N SER A 306 2.13 -27.30 2.98
CA SER A 306 1.60 -28.20 1.93
C SER A 306 0.28 -28.87 2.32
N SER A 307 0.08 -29.17 3.62
CA SER A 307 -1.18 -29.73 4.15
C SER A 307 -2.41 -28.85 3.93
N PHE A 308 -2.22 -27.55 3.68
CA PHE A 308 -3.31 -26.62 3.38
C PHE A 308 -3.93 -26.88 2.01
N PHE A 309 -3.15 -27.37 1.04
CA PHE A 309 -3.55 -27.47 -0.36
C PHE A 309 -4.12 -28.86 -0.71
N GLY A 310 -5.16 -29.27 0.00
CA GLY A 310 -5.89 -30.51 -0.29
C GLY A 310 -6.99 -30.35 -1.35
N PRO A 311 -7.74 -31.43 -1.66
CA PRO A 311 -8.85 -31.39 -2.62
C PRO A 311 -9.92 -30.32 -2.32
N ALA A 312 -10.15 -30.02 -1.04
CA ALA A 312 -11.10 -29.00 -0.61
C ALA A 312 -10.68 -27.57 -1.02
N SER A 313 -9.40 -27.33 -1.31
CA SER A 313 -8.91 -26.02 -1.76
C SER A 313 -9.22 -25.74 -3.24
N ILE A 314 -9.41 -26.79 -4.05
CA ILE A 314 -9.52 -26.69 -5.51
C ILE A 314 -10.66 -25.76 -5.95
N PRO A 315 -11.91 -25.89 -5.45
CA PRO A 315 -12.99 -25.01 -5.90
C PRO A 315 -12.73 -23.53 -5.59
N HIS A 316 -12.03 -23.26 -4.49
CA HIS A 316 -11.73 -21.90 -4.05
C HIS A 316 -10.59 -21.28 -4.86
N ILE A 317 -9.52 -22.03 -5.12
CA ILE A 317 -8.42 -21.55 -5.96
C ILE A 317 -8.89 -21.42 -7.42
N THR A 318 -9.81 -22.27 -7.88
CA THR A 318 -10.44 -22.15 -9.21
C THR A 318 -11.24 -20.85 -9.33
N ARG A 319 -11.97 -20.45 -8.28
CA ARG A 319 -12.64 -19.14 -8.22
C ARG A 319 -11.65 -17.97 -8.32
N MET A 320 -10.50 -18.10 -7.67
CA MET A 320 -9.45 -17.09 -7.78
C MET A 320 -8.86 -17.07 -9.19
N TYR A 321 -8.68 -18.25 -9.81
CA TYR A 321 -8.17 -18.38 -11.16
C TYR A 321 -9.08 -17.71 -12.19
N SER A 322 -10.40 -17.86 -12.06
CA SER A 322 -11.34 -17.17 -12.95
C SER A 322 -11.34 -15.65 -12.78
N ALA A 323 -10.93 -15.14 -11.61
CA ALA A 323 -10.77 -13.70 -11.39
C ALA A 323 -9.44 -13.16 -11.94
N ASN A 324 -8.34 -13.90 -11.83
CA ASN A 324 -7.02 -13.50 -12.34
C ASN A 324 -6.16 -14.73 -12.69
N ALA A 325 -6.35 -15.24 -13.91
CA ALA A 325 -5.69 -16.45 -14.38
C ALA A 325 -4.16 -16.33 -14.39
N THR A 326 -3.62 -15.17 -14.76
CA THR A 326 -2.17 -14.95 -14.83
C THR A 326 -1.53 -15.04 -13.43
N GLN A 327 -2.12 -14.35 -12.44
CA GLN A 327 -1.54 -14.33 -11.09
C GLN A 327 -1.66 -15.70 -10.40
N ILE A 328 -2.78 -16.39 -10.58
CA ILE A 328 -2.97 -17.72 -10.00
C ILE A 328 -2.13 -18.77 -10.74
N SER A 329 -1.94 -18.66 -12.05
CA SER A 329 -0.99 -19.54 -12.78
C SER A 329 0.41 -19.45 -12.19
N ASN A 330 0.90 -18.22 -11.95
CA ASN A 330 2.20 -17.99 -11.34
C ASN A 330 2.25 -18.56 -9.90
N LEU A 331 1.18 -18.40 -9.10
CA LEU A 331 1.10 -19.02 -7.77
C LEU A 331 1.20 -20.55 -7.87
N LEU A 332 0.44 -21.17 -8.77
CA LEU A 332 0.43 -22.63 -8.92
C LEU A 332 1.80 -23.15 -9.38
N ASP A 333 2.49 -22.43 -10.27
CA ASP A 333 3.86 -22.76 -10.67
C ASP A 333 4.83 -22.69 -9.48
N ASP A 334 4.73 -21.66 -8.65
CA ASP A 334 5.56 -21.52 -7.45
C ASP A 334 5.27 -22.62 -6.41
N LEU A 335 3.99 -22.96 -6.22
CA LEU A 335 3.57 -24.01 -5.29
C LEU A 335 3.98 -25.41 -5.78
N GLU A 336 3.94 -25.68 -7.08
CA GLU A 336 4.39 -26.93 -7.67
C GLU A 336 5.91 -27.07 -7.56
N LYS A 337 6.67 -26.02 -7.90
CA LYS A 337 8.14 -25.99 -7.75
C LYS A 337 8.58 -26.22 -6.31
N SER A 338 7.82 -25.71 -5.35
CA SER A 338 8.06 -25.91 -3.91
C SER A 338 7.45 -27.20 -3.34
N GLN A 339 6.94 -28.09 -4.20
CA GLN A 339 6.32 -29.38 -3.84
C GLN A 339 5.15 -29.24 -2.83
N LYS A 340 4.50 -28.06 -2.80
CA LYS A 340 3.32 -27.81 -1.96
C LYS A 340 2.03 -28.33 -2.58
N ILE A 341 1.99 -28.46 -3.90
CA ILE A 341 0.88 -29.06 -4.65
C ILE A 341 1.39 -30.08 -5.66
N SER A 342 0.54 -31.02 -6.06
CA SER A 342 0.82 -31.95 -7.15
C SER A 342 0.41 -31.37 -8.51
N GLN A 343 1.02 -31.89 -9.57
CA GLN A 343 0.64 -31.58 -10.96
C GLN A 343 -0.85 -31.88 -11.24
N ALA A 344 -1.43 -32.89 -10.56
CA ALA A 344 -2.84 -33.23 -10.65
C ALA A 344 -3.74 -32.10 -10.10
N ILE A 345 -3.41 -31.55 -8.93
CA ILE A 345 -4.16 -30.43 -8.32
C ILE A 345 -4.06 -29.19 -9.22
N LYS A 346 -2.87 -28.87 -9.71
CA LYS A 346 -2.65 -27.77 -10.65
C LYS A 346 -3.53 -27.90 -11.89
N SER A 347 -3.54 -29.09 -12.51
CA SER A 347 -4.33 -29.37 -13.71
C SER A 347 -5.85 -29.31 -13.45
N GLN A 348 -6.31 -29.70 -12.26
CA GLN A 348 -7.73 -29.60 -11.88
C GLN A 348 -8.18 -28.15 -11.72
N ILE A 349 -7.30 -27.28 -11.19
CA ILE A 349 -7.59 -25.85 -11.02
C ILE A 349 -7.60 -25.14 -12.38
N THR A 350 -6.63 -25.42 -13.26
CA THR A 350 -6.54 -24.77 -14.57
C THR A 350 -7.52 -25.33 -15.60
N GLY A 351 -7.92 -26.61 -15.47
CA GLY A 351 -8.90 -27.27 -16.34
C GLY A 351 -10.36 -27.11 -15.89
N GLY A 352 -10.59 -26.52 -14.71
CA GLY A 352 -11.90 -26.46 -14.06
C GLY A 352 -12.89 -25.49 -14.72
N ASN A 353 -13.63 -25.96 -15.72
CA ASN A 353 -14.86 -25.31 -16.18
C ASN A 353 -16.03 -25.79 -15.28
N PHE A 354 -16.11 -25.28 -14.04
CA PHE A 354 -17.28 -25.52 -13.19
C PHE A 354 -18.42 -24.61 -13.64
N ALA A 355 -19.17 -25.06 -14.64
CA ALA A 355 -20.51 -24.56 -14.87
C ALA A 355 -21.27 -24.59 -13.54
N VAL A 356 -21.75 -23.43 -13.11
CA VAL A 356 -22.72 -23.29 -12.04
C VAL A 356 -23.89 -24.20 -12.40
N LYS A 357 -23.97 -25.39 -11.79
CA LYS A 357 -25.24 -26.12 -11.77
C LYS A 357 -26.17 -25.27 -10.91
N ALA A 358 -26.97 -24.44 -11.58
CA ALA A 358 -28.21 -23.96 -11.03
C ALA A 358 -28.94 -25.19 -10.49
N VAL A 359 -29.03 -25.28 -9.18
CA VAL A 359 -29.93 -26.23 -8.53
C VAL A 359 -31.32 -25.70 -8.86
N ASP A 360 -32.02 -26.41 -9.75
CA ASP A 360 -33.45 -26.20 -9.98
C ASP A 360 -34.15 -26.27 -8.63
N ARG A 361 -34.74 -25.14 -8.22
CA ARG A 361 -35.72 -25.11 -7.14
C ARG A 361 -36.94 -25.89 -7.63
N ARG A 362 -37.16 -27.07 -7.07
CA ARG A 362 -38.49 -27.69 -7.01
C ARG A 362 -39.18 -27.31 -5.73
#